data_AF-A0A958RWT6-F1
#
_entry.id   AF-A0A958RWT6-F1
#
_cell.length_a   1.000
_cell.length_b   1.000
_cell.length_c   1.000
_cell.angle_alpha   90.00
_cell.angle_beta   90.00
_cell.angle_gamma   90.00
#
_symmetry.space_group_name_H-M   'P 1'
#
loop_
_entity.id
_entity.type
_entity.pdbx_description
1 polymer ?
#
loop_
_entity_poly.entity_id
_entity_poly.type
_entity_poly.pdbx_seq_one_letter_code
_entity_poly.pdbx_strand_id
1 'polypeptide(L)' 'MKLFNDWRLIILLCLTLGLAPFFPEPHIVGKMKWLAGGAVGMSAMDYFDVLLHGFPFVLLMRLIIVKLKK' A
#
# COMPACT_ATOMS: atom_id res chain seq x y z
N MET A 1 -1.16 -2.18 -19.95
CA MET A 1 -1.60 -3.51 -19.46
C MET A 1 -0.47 -4.40 -18.93
N LYS A 2 0.78 -4.29 -19.40
CA LYS A 2 1.90 -5.10 -18.90
C LYS A 2 2.31 -4.74 -17.46
N LEU A 3 2.35 -3.44 -17.14
CA LEU A 3 2.80 -2.92 -15.85
C LEU A 3 1.98 -3.43 -14.65
N PHE A 4 0.65 -3.29 -14.71
CA PHE A 4 -0.26 -3.71 -13.64
C PHE A 4 -0.46 -5.22 -13.50
N ASN A 5 0.14 -6.02 -14.40
CA ASN A 5 0.11 -7.48 -14.32
C ASN A 5 1.51 -8.09 -14.11
N ASP A 6 2.54 -7.25 -13.92
CA ASP A 6 3.90 -7.71 -13.68
C ASP A 6 4.09 -7.97 -12.19
N TRP A 7 4.18 -9.25 -11.82
CA TRP A 7 4.38 -9.69 -10.45
C TRP A 7 5.67 -9.16 -9.83
N ARG A 8 6.77 -9.14 -10.59
CA ARG A 8 8.07 -8.72 -10.06
C ARG A 8 8.04 -7.25 -9.72
N LEU A 9 7.50 -6.45 -10.63
CA LEU A 9 7.36 -5.01 -10.40
C LEU A 9 6.43 -4.72 -9.22
N ILE A 10 5.27 -5.36 -9.15
CA ILE A 10 4.30 -5.08 -8.08
C ILE A 10 4.83 -5.52 -6.72
N ILE A 11 5.49 -6.68 -6.64
CA ILE A 11 6.17 -7.11 -5.40
C ILE A 11 7.27 -6.11 -5.03
N LEU A 12 8.09 -5.67 -5.98
CA LEU A 12 9.13 -4.68 -5.73
C LEU A 12 8.53 -3.37 -5.19
N LEU A 13 7.43 -2.87 -5.78
CA LEU A 13 6.73 -1.67 -5.31
C LEU A 13 6.16 -1.86 -3.90
N CYS A 14 5.62 -3.03 -3.57
CA CYS A 14 5.16 -3.33 -2.20
C CYS A 14 6.33 -3.29 -1.22
N LEU A 15 7.43 -3.96 -1.54
CA LEU A 15 8.61 -4.05 -0.69
C LEU A 15 9.41 -2.75 -0.59
N THR A 16 9.15 -1.77 -1.45
CA THR A 16 9.81 -0.46 -1.47
C THR A 16 8.83 0.65 -1.13
N LEU A 17 8.19 1.27 -2.12
CA LEU A 17 7.26 2.38 -1.95
C LEU A 17 6.13 2.06 -0.95
N GLY A 18 5.62 0.83 -0.94
CA GLY A 18 4.52 0.46 -0.06
C GLY A 18 4.90 0.43 1.42
N LEU A 19 6.12 0.00 1.73
CA LEU A 19 6.59 -0.14 3.12
C LEU A 19 7.44 1.04 3.60
N ALA A 20 7.96 1.87 2.70
CA ALA A 20 8.76 3.02 3.07
C ALA A 20 7.92 4.12 3.77
N PRO A 21 8.55 5.01 4.55
CA PRO A 21 9.73 4.75 5.38
C PRO A 21 9.57 3.53 6.29
N PHE A 22 10.65 2.78 6.53
CA PHE A 22 10.61 1.50 7.25
C PHE A 22 10.84 1.61 8.76
N PHE A 23 11.43 2.71 9.22
CA PHE A 23 11.82 2.90 10.63
C PHE A 23 11.03 4.07 11.25
N PRO A 24 10.57 3.96 12.51
CA PRO A 24 10.69 2.81 13.41
C PRO A 24 9.79 1.63 13.02
N GLU A 25 8.76 1.87 12.22
CA GLU A 25 7.94 0.86 11.55
C GLU A 25 7.53 1.36 10.16
N PRO A 26 7.10 0.46 9.24
CA PRO A 26 6.60 0.86 7.93
C PRO A 26 5.51 1.91 8.03
N HIS A 27 5.66 2.98 7.26
CA HIS A 27 4.77 4.14 7.33
C HIS A 27 3.30 3.79 7.13
N ILE A 28 3.01 2.88 6.19
CA ILE A 28 1.65 2.38 5.97
C ILE A 28 1.06 1.71 7.22
N VAL A 29 1.86 0.99 8.02
CA VAL A 29 1.40 0.33 9.25
C VAL A 29 0.97 1.38 10.28
N GLY A 30 1.77 2.43 10.47
CA GLY A 30 1.43 3.54 11.34
C GLY A 30 0.14 4.25 10.91
N LYS A 31 -0.02 4.53 9.62
CA LYS A 31 -1.25 5.15 9.10
C LYS A 31 -2.49 4.25 9.27
N MET A 32 -2.36 2.94 9.05
CA MET A 32 -3.47 1.99 9.26
C MET A 32 -3.90 1.94 10.74
N LYS A 33 -2.96 1.98 11.68
CA LYS A 33 -3.28 2.10 13.12
C LYS A 33 -3.98 3.42 13.44
N TRP A 34 -3.52 4.53 12.86
CA TRP A 34 -4.14 5.84 13.06
C TRP A 34 -5.57 5.89 12.51
N LEU A 35 -5.81 5.33 11.32
CA LEU A 35 -7.15 5.16 10.76
C LEU A 35 -8.05 4.29 11.65
N ALA A 36 -7.54 3.16 12.16
CA ALA A 36 -8.27 2.30 13.08
C ALA A 36 -8.63 3.00 14.40
N GLY A 37 -7.80 3.97 14.83
CA GLY A 37 -8.05 4.86 15.96
C GLY A 37 -9.00 6.02 15.67
N GLY A 38 -9.66 6.05 14.50
CA GLY A 38 -10.64 7.07 14.13
C GLY A 38 -10.08 8.27 13.38
N ALA A 39 -8.83 8.21 12.91
CA ALA A 39 -8.21 9.25 12.07
C ALA A 39 -8.21 10.67 12.69
N VAL A 40 -8.29 10.77 14.03
CA VAL A 40 -8.36 12.05 14.72
C VAL A 40 -7.10 12.86 14.44
N GLY A 41 -7.29 14.06 13.87
CA GLY A 41 -6.20 14.97 13.52
C GLY A 41 -5.47 14.67 12.21
N MET A 42 -5.92 13.70 11.40
CA MET A 42 -5.32 13.47 10.09
C MET A 42 -5.59 14.62 9.12
N SER A 43 -4.55 15.06 8.44
CA SER A 43 -4.61 16.05 7.37
C SER A 43 -4.75 15.40 5.99
N ALA A 44 -5.03 16.19 4.96
CA ALA A 44 -5.09 15.70 3.58
C ALA A 44 -3.81 14.97 3.15
N MET A 45 -2.64 15.41 3.62
CA MET A 45 -1.36 14.77 3.31
C MET A 45 -1.24 13.38 3.95
N ASP A 46 -1.81 13.19 5.14
CA ASP A 46 -1.81 11.88 5.80
C ASP A 46 -2.69 10.86 5.05
N TYR A 47 -3.81 11.31 4.49
CA TYR A 47 -4.63 10.47 3.61
C TYR A 47 -3.94 10.19 2.28
N PHE A 48 -3.23 11.17 1.73
CA PHE A 48 -2.41 10.95 0.55
C PHE A 48 -1.34 9.89 0.81
N ASP A 49 -0.71 9.90 1.98
CA ASP A 49 0.26 8.87 2.37
C ASP A 49 -0.38 7.48 2.44
N VAL A 50 -1.58 7.35 3.02
CA VAL A 50 -2.32 6.08 3.03
C VAL A 50 -2.52 5.58 1.61
N LEU A 51 -2.95 6.45 0.70
CA LEU A 51 -3.19 6.08 -0.68
C LEU A 51 -1.91 5.71 -1.41
N LEU A 52 -0.86 6.53 -1.31
CA LEU A 52 0.41 6.33 -2.00
C LEU A 52 1.08 5.02 -1.59
N HIS A 53 1.17 4.78 -0.27
CA HIS A 53 1.84 3.60 0.28
C HIS A 53 0.92 2.37 0.25
N GLY A 54 -0.41 2.55 0.30
CA GLY A 54 -1.39 1.47 0.18
C GLY A 54 -1.59 0.96 -1.25
N PHE A 55 -1.40 1.82 -2.26
CA PHE A 55 -1.69 1.51 -3.67
C PHE A 55 -0.96 0.26 -4.20
N PRO A 56 0.36 0.05 -3.94
CA PRO A 56 1.03 -1.18 -4.34
C PRO A 56 0.37 -2.46 -3.81
N PHE A 57 -0.11 -2.45 -2.56
CA PHE A 57 -0.78 -3.61 -1.95
C PHE A 57 -2.16 -3.86 -2.56
N VAL A 58 -2.90 -2.80 -2.91
CA VAL A 58 -4.17 -2.93 -3.64
C VAL A 58 -3.94 -3.57 -5.01
N LEU A 59 -2.87 -3.15 -5.73
CA LEU A 59 -2.49 -3.79 -6.99
C LEU A 59 -2.10 -5.27 -6.79
N LEU A 60 -1.37 -5.60 -5.72
CA LEU A 60 -1.00 -6.97 -5.39
C LEU A 60 -2.23 -7.83 -5.09
N MET A 61 -3.16 -7.35 -4.26
CA MET A 61 -4.43 -8.02 -3.98
C MET A 61 -5.22 -8.27 -5.27
N ARG A 62 -5.30 -7.26 -6.14
CA ARG A 62 -5.95 -7.39 -7.45
C ARG A 62 -5.28 -8.46 -8.31
N LEU A 63 -3.95 -8.55 -8.32
CA LEU A 63 -3.20 -9.59 -9.04
C LEU A 63 -3.52 -10.99 -8.52
N ILE A 64 -3.53 -11.17 -7.20
CA ILE A 64 -3.85 -12.44 -6.55
C ILE A 64 -5.28 -12.87 -6.93
N ILE A 65 -6.26 -11.98 -6.81
CA ILE A 65 -7.66 -12.27 -7.17
C ILE A 65 -7.78 -12.69 -8.63
N VAL A 66 -7.14 -11.98 -9.56
CA VAL A 66 -7.18 -12.34 -10.99
C VAL A 66 -6.49 -13.67 -11.28
N LYS A 67 -5.44 -14.02 -10.53
CA LYS A 67 -4.76 -15.30 -10.67
C LYS A 67 -5.56 -16.47 -10.10
N LEU A 68 -6.33 -16.26 -9.03
CA LEU A 68 -7.21 -17.27 -8.44
C LEU A 68 -8.51 -17.50 -9.22
N LYS A 69 -8.99 -16.48 -9.94
CA LYS A 69 -10.18 -16.57 -10.80
C LYS A 69 -9.89 -17.09 -12.21
N LYS A 70 -8.62 -17.29 -12.54
CA LYS A 70 -8.16 -17.90 -13.79
C LYS A 70 -7.90 -19.39 -13.56
#